data_AF-A0A1J3FY12-F1
#
_entry.id   AF-A0A1J3FY12-F1
#
_cell.length_a   1.000
_cell.length_b   1.000
_cell.length_c   1.000
_cell.angle_alpha   90.00
_cell.angle_beta   90.00
_cell.angle_gamma   90.00
#
_symmetry.space_group_name_H-M   'P 1'
#
loop_
_entity.id
_entity.type
_entity.pdbx_description
1 polymer ?
#
loop_
_entity_poly.entity_id
_entity_poly.type
_entity_poly.pdbx_seq_one_letter_code
_entity_poly.pdbx_strand_id
1 'polypeptide(L)'
;MDDPPTEEAPLHLLKKSSGDIGWDYGCMIDPTNSDRLRCMLCGKEMTGGIFRMKEHIAHVKGNVAPCRRSSKEDKAKCMKVLLEAKEKKIL
;
A
#
# COMPACT_ATOMS: atom_id res chain seq x y z
N MET A 1 -30.92 10.19 -27.74
CA MET A 1 -30.72 9.00 -26.88
C MET A 1 -29.49 8.31 -27.42
N ASP A 2 -28.35 8.76 -26.93
CA ASP A 2 -27.12 7.97 -26.89
C ASP A 2 -26.42 8.50 -25.64
N ASP A 3 -26.07 7.55 -24.80
CA ASP A 3 -25.65 7.72 -23.40
C ASP A 3 -24.40 8.62 -23.31
N PRO A 4 -24.37 9.66 -22.45
CA PRO A 4 -23.14 10.41 -22.25
C PRO A 4 -22.13 9.51 -21.53
N PRO A 5 -20.87 9.39 -21.99
CA PRO A 5 -19.86 8.60 -21.30
C PRO A 5 -19.43 9.35 -20.04
N THR A 6 -20.25 9.30 -19.00
CA THR A 6 -19.97 9.87 -17.68
C THR A 6 -19.75 8.74 -16.70
N GLU A 7 -18.71 7.95 -16.93
CA GLU A 7 -18.11 7.21 -15.82
C GLU A 7 -16.60 7.22 -15.95
N GLU A 8 -16.08 8.45 -16.04
CA GLU A 8 -14.76 8.76 -15.52
C GLU A 8 -14.76 8.55 -14.00
N ALA A 9 -14.63 7.31 -13.58
CA ALA A 9 -13.98 6.99 -12.32
C ALA A 9 -12.70 6.17 -12.58
N PRO A 10 -11.68 6.68 -13.30
CA PRO A 10 -10.45 5.95 -13.43
C PRO A 10 -9.54 6.34 -12.25
N LEU A 11 -9.23 5.37 -11.40
CA LEU A 11 -7.88 5.19 -10.86
C LEU A 11 -7.40 6.13 -9.74
N HIS A 12 -8.18 7.11 -9.28
CA HIS A 12 -7.79 8.00 -8.17
C HIS A 12 -8.14 7.41 -6.79
N LEU A 13 -8.14 6.08 -6.66
CA LEU A 13 -8.52 5.34 -5.45
C LEU A 13 -7.65 5.80 -4.27
N LEU A 14 -8.26 6.64 -3.44
CA LEU A 14 -7.68 7.78 -2.73
C LEU A 14 -6.20 7.69 -2.37
N LYS A 15 -5.33 8.29 -3.19
CA LYS A 15 -3.97 8.61 -2.75
C LYS A 15 -4.11 9.67 -1.65
N LYS A 16 -4.15 9.26 -0.37
CA LYS A 16 -3.88 10.19 0.74
C LYS A 16 -2.56 10.87 0.35
N SER A 17 -2.56 12.19 0.27
CA SER A 17 -1.44 13.05 -0.14
C SER A 17 -0.28 13.02 0.88
N SER A 18 0.08 11.84 1.38
CA SER A 18 1.03 11.63 2.46
C SER A 18 2.44 11.34 1.98
N GLY A 19 2.70 11.34 0.66
CA GLY A 19 4.02 11.03 0.09
C GLY A 19 4.56 9.63 0.46
N ASP A 20 3.70 8.75 0.98
CA ASP A 20 4.11 7.46 1.52
C ASP A 20 4.30 6.45 0.39
N ILE A 21 5.50 5.87 0.31
CA ILE A 21 5.87 4.89 -0.72
C ILE A 21 5.00 3.62 -0.69
N GLY A 22 4.33 3.32 0.42
CA GLY A 22 3.42 2.18 0.49
C GLY A 22 2.26 2.29 -0.49
N TRP A 23 1.87 3.50 -0.91
CA TRP A 23 0.80 3.73 -1.88
C TRP A 23 1.19 3.34 -3.31
N ASP A 24 2.48 3.22 -3.59
CA ASP A 24 2.94 2.72 -4.90
C ASP A 24 2.71 1.21 -5.04
N TYR A 25 2.42 0.52 -3.92
CA TYR A 25 2.22 -0.92 -3.86
C TYR A 25 0.82 -1.35 -3.43
N GLY A 26 0.03 -0.44 -2.88
CA GLY A 26 -1.28 -0.72 -2.31
C GLY A 26 -2.33 0.28 -2.76
N CYS A 27 -3.54 -0.22 -3.02
CA CYS A 27 -4.72 0.61 -3.25
C CYS A 27 -5.79 0.33 -2.19
N MET A 28 -6.62 1.32 -1.87
CA MET A 28 -7.76 1.12 -0.99
C MET A 28 -8.81 0.26 -1.64
N ILE A 29 -9.33 -0.73 -0.91
CA ILE A 29 -10.42 -1.58 -1.42
C ILE A 29 -11.75 -0.85 -1.29
N ASP A 30 -11.89 -0.08 -0.21
CA ASP A 30 -13.11 0.63 0.14
C ASP A 30 -12.76 2.10 0.45
N PRO A 31 -13.35 3.06 -0.27
CA PRO A 31 -13.11 4.48 -0.01
C PRO A 31 -13.57 4.94 1.37
N THR A 32 -14.52 4.24 1.98
CA THR A 32 -15.00 4.52 3.34
C THR A 32 -14.10 3.91 4.41
N ASN A 33 -13.25 2.95 4.06
CA ASN A 33 -12.40 2.22 4.99
C ASN A 33 -10.93 2.20 4.54
N SER A 34 -10.17 3.20 4.98
CA SER A 34 -8.74 3.32 4.67
C SER A 34 -7.84 2.27 5.34
N ASP A 35 -8.40 1.40 6.18
CA ASP A 35 -7.66 0.30 6.80
C ASP A 35 -7.51 -0.90 5.87
N ARG A 36 -8.45 -1.07 4.93
CA ARG A 36 -8.47 -2.19 3.97
C ARG A 36 -7.75 -1.83 2.67
N LEU A 37 -6.61 -2.48 2.46
CA LEU A 37 -5.78 -2.31 1.27
C LEU A 37 -5.62 -3.60 0.49
N ARG A 38 -5.51 -3.48 -0.84
CA ARG A 38 -5.11 -4.56 -1.74
C ARG A 38 -3.72 -4.27 -2.29
N CYS A 39 -2.84 -5.26 -2.20
CA CYS A 39 -1.52 -5.19 -2.83
C CYS A 39 -1.66 -5.30 -4.35
N MET A 40 -1.13 -4.32 -5.08
CA MET A 40 -1.18 -4.30 -6.55
C MET A 40 -0.22 -5.31 -7.19
N LEU A 41 0.82 -5.76 -6.48
CA LEU A 41 1.77 -6.75 -7.01
C LEU A 41 1.23 -8.18 -6.97
N CYS A 42 0.69 -8.58 -5.82
CA CYS A 42 0.27 -9.97 -5.58
C CYS A 42 -1.24 -10.16 -5.39
N GLY A 43 -2.02 -9.09 -5.39
CA GLY A 43 -3.48 -9.13 -5.20
C GLY A 43 -3.94 -9.40 -3.77
N LYS A 44 -3.02 -9.57 -2.81
CA LYS A 44 -3.38 -9.87 -1.42
C LYS A 44 -4.09 -8.68 -0.77
N GLU A 45 -5.22 -8.96 -0.14
CA GLU A 45 -5.93 -8.00 0.71
C GLU A 45 -5.43 -8.08 2.16
N MET A 46 -5.36 -6.92 2.81
CA MET A 46 -4.96 -6.80 4.21
C MET A 46 -5.67 -5.63 4.89
N THR A 47 -5.91 -5.79 6.19
CA THR A 47 -6.32 -4.75 7.12
C THR A 47 -5.10 -4.24 7.88
N GLY A 48 -5.14 -3.02 8.45
CA GLY A 48 -4.02 -2.35 9.12
C GLY A 48 -3.34 -1.26 8.31
N GLY A 49 -3.95 -0.83 7.19
CA GLY A 49 -3.53 0.32 6.41
C GLY A 49 -2.13 0.22 5.79
N ILE A 50 -1.59 1.39 5.43
CA ILE A 50 -0.40 1.50 4.58
C ILE A 50 0.88 0.99 5.25
N PHE A 51 0.91 0.97 6.58
CA PHE A 51 2.05 0.46 7.34
C PHE A 51 2.25 -1.05 7.10
N ARG A 52 1.17 -1.83 7.19
CA ARG A 52 1.25 -3.27 6.89
C ARG A 52 1.51 -3.55 5.41
N MET A 53 1.09 -2.65 4.50
CA MET A 53 1.50 -2.76 3.10
C MET A 53 3.03 -2.69 2.96
N LYS A 54 3.69 -1.76 3.65
CA LYS A 54 5.16 -1.67 3.65
C LYS A 54 5.81 -2.92 4.23
N GLU A 55 5.28 -3.45 5.34
CA GLU A 55 5.80 -4.70 5.94
C GLU A 55 5.65 -5.91 4.99
N HIS A 56 4.51 -5.99 4.29
CA HIS A 56 4.24 -7.01 3.29
C HIS A 56 5.25 -6.98 2.14
N ILE A 57 5.54 -5.79 1.60
CA ILE A 57 6.49 -5.61 0.49
C ILE A 57 7.92 -5.86 0.94
N ALA A 58 8.31 -5.32 2.09
CA ALA A 58 9.65 -5.44 2.69
C ALA A 58 9.97 -6.82 3.29
N HIS A 59 8.99 -7.73 3.32
CA HIS A 59 9.10 -9.05 3.97
C HIS A 59 9.45 -8.95 5.46
N VAL A 60 8.93 -7.92 6.13
CA VAL A 60 9.05 -7.81 7.59
C VAL A 60 8.13 -8.84 8.24
N LYS A 61 8.71 -9.72 9.06
CA LYS A 61 7.97 -10.77 9.77
C LYS A 61 7.14 -10.18 10.92
N GLY A 62 5.97 -10.76 11.17
CA GLY A 62 5.11 -10.43 12.31
C GLY A 62 3.66 -10.25 11.90
N ASN A 63 3.32 -9.08 11.37
CA ASN A 63 1.93 -8.65 11.19
C ASN A 63 1.25 -9.14 9.90
N VAL A 64 2.03 -9.44 8.85
CA VAL A 64 1.48 -9.75 7.54
C VAL A 64 2.38 -10.72 6.79
N ALA A 65 1.79 -11.70 6.08
CA ALA A 65 2.57 -12.60 5.23
C ALA A 65 3.28 -11.82 4.10
N PRO A 66 4.51 -12.20 3.71
CA PRO A 66 5.31 -11.47 2.73
C PRO A 66 4.74 -11.50 1.30
N CYS A 67 5.06 -10.48 0.50
CA CYS A 67 4.66 -10.41 -0.90
C CYS A 67 5.43 -11.41 -1.77
N ARG A 68 4.72 -12.33 -2.42
CA ARG A 68 5.38 -13.30 -3.33
C ARG A 68 5.91 -12.67 -4.62
N ARG A 69 5.46 -11.47 -4.97
CA ARG A 69 5.83 -10.77 -6.21
C ARG A 69 6.71 -9.54 -6.01
N SER A 70 7.08 -9.19 -4.77
CA SER A 70 7.96 -8.03 -4.55
C SER A 70 9.39 -8.33 -4.99
N SER A 71 9.98 -7.39 -5.74
CA SER A 71 11.37 -7.47 -6.19
C SER A 71 12.35 -7.12 -5.06
N LYS A 72 13.65 -7.30 -5.31
CA LYS A 72 14.69 -6.88 -4.34
C LYS A 72 14.68 -5.37 -4.12
N GLU A 73 14.41 -4.60 -5.17
CA GLU A 73 14.34 -3.14 -5.11
C GLU A 73 13.13 -2.67 -4.29
N ASP A 74 11.96 -3.27 -4.53
CA ASP A 74 10.73 -2.96 -3.77
C ASP A 74 10.93 -3.22 -2.27
N LYS A 75 11.57 -4.35 -1.95
CA LYS A 75 11.91 -4.70 -0.57
C LYS A 75 12.81 -3.63 0.06
N ALA A 76 13.87 -3.22 -0.63
CA ALA A 76 14.81 -2.23 -0.12
C ALA A 76 14.14 -0.86 0.12
N LYS A 77 13.30 -0.42 -0.83
CA LYS A 77 12.52 0.83 -0.74
C LYS A 77 11.62 0.85 0.51
N CYS A 78 10.79 -0.18 0.68
CA CYS A 78 9.89 -0.24 1.84
C CYS A 78 10.65 -0.48 3.16
N MET A 79 11.72 -1.28 3.15
CA MET A 79 12.52 -1.55 4.35
C MET A 79 13.17 -0.26 4.88
N LYS A 80 13.75 0.56 4.00
CA LYS A 80 14.38 1.83 4.37
C LYS A 80 13.41 2.73 5.13
N VAL A 81 12.21 2.94 4.59
CA VAL A 81 11.17 3.77 5.20
C VAL A 81 10.73 3.21 6.57
N LEU A 82 10.63 1.88 6.70
CA LEU A 82 10.27 1.25 7.97
C LEU A 82 11.37 1.38 9.03
N LEU A 83 12.65 1.34 8.64
CA LEU A 83 13.78 1.53 9.55
C LEU A 83 13.86 2.99 10.02
N GLU A 84 13.79 3.95 9.10
CA GLU A 84 13.78 5.39 9.45
C GLU A 84 12.62 5.74 10.39
N ALA A 85 11.45 5.12 10.21
CA ALA A 85 10.31 5.30 11.11
C ALA A 85 10.52 4.69 12.51
N LYS A 86 11.33 3.63 12.63
CA LYS A 86 11.69 3.02 13.92
C LYS A 86 12.71 3.86 14.67
N GLU A 87 13.72 4.39 13.98
CA GLU A 87 14.76 5.23 14.58
C GLU A 87 14.17 6.51 15.19
N LYS A 88 13.22 7.15 14.49
CA LYS A 88 12.49 8.32 15.00
C LYS A 88 11.58 8.07 16.20
N LYS A 89 11.26 6.81 16.51
CA LYS A 89 10.50 6.45 17.72
C LYS A 89 11.39 6.21 18.94
N ILE A 90 12.70 6.10 18.74
CA ILE A 90 13.67 5.81 19.80
C ILE A 90 14.33 7.11 20.31
N LEU A 91 14.31 8.17 19.49
CA LEU A 91 14.64 9.54 19.88
C LEU A 91 13.42 10.24 20.50
#